data_AF-A0A930ZIT9-F1
#
_entry.id   AF-A0A930ZIT9-F1
#
_cell.length_a   1.000
_cell.length_b   1.000
_cell.length_c   1.000
_cell.angle_alpha   90.00
_cell.angle_beta   90.00
_cell.angle_gamma   90.00
#
_symmetry.space_group_name_H-M   'P 1'
#
loop_
_entity.id
_entity.type
_entity.pdbx_description
1 polymer ?
#
loop_
_entity_poly.entity_id
_entity_poly.type
_entity_poly.pdbx_seq_one_letter_code
_entity_poly.pdbx_strand_id
1 'polypeptide(L)'
;MTKATTIDRGSFLEQLSNWNKKVSLTLALCDIDQFDPINTNYGHETGDKVIALVMKALEGSLPEGTFLARIGGDEFAAGFPAATPEEALIQLEEIRHYLSSKKHALSEGVSLPIQVSMGIASFPQHVSDPKELIGAADEALLRAKREGRGRVTIYVEDRMTLKSNYYPKAQLARLSALSERLGRTEAALLREALGDLLGRYRGEL
;
A
#
# COMPACT_ATOMS: atom_id res chain seq x y z
N MET A 1 8.07 -26.83 -3.29
CA MET A 1 7.88 -25.68 -2.38
C MET A 1 8.34 -24.45 -3.14
N THR A 2 7.34 -23.77 -3.69
CA THR A 2 7.38 -22.48 -4.35
C THR A 2 7.88 -21.43 -3.36
N LYS A 3 9.00 -20.75 -3.66
CA LYS A 3 9.55 -19.74 -2.74
C LYS A 3 9.79 -18.45 -3.50
N ALA A 4 9.47 -17.33 -2.84
CA ALA A 4 10.00 -16.04 -3.22
C ALA A 4 11.54 -16.07 -3.23
N THR A 5 12.13 -15.29 -4.13
CA THR A 5 13.58 -15.10 -4.15
C THR A 5 13.93 -13.87 -3.31
N THR A 6 14.64 -14.08 -2.21
CA THR A 6 15.17 -12.98 -1.40
C THR A 6 16.42 -12.40 -2.04
N ILE A 7 16.43 -11.08 -2.21
CA ILE A 7 17.54 -10.30 -2.77
C ILE A 7 17.89 -9.12 -1.86
N ASP A 8 19.08 -8.56 -2.04
CA ASP A 8 19.48 -7.35 -1.31
C ASP A 8 18.76 -6.10 -1.84
N ARG A 9 18.76 -5.04 -1.02
CA ARG A 9 18.14 -3.76 -1.34
C ARG A 9 18.62 -3.16 -2.67
N GLY A 10 19.91 -3.25 -2.97
CA GLY A 10 20.48 -2.70 -4.19
C GLY A 10 19.92 -3.41 -5.42
N SER A 11 19.99 -4.74 -5.41
CA SER A 11 19.41 -5.59 -6.46
C SER A 11 17.90 -5.37 -6.63
N PHE A 12 17.16 -5.18 -5.54
CA PHE A 12 15.72 -4.89 -5.59
C PHE A 12 15.40 -3.58 -6.32
N LEU A 13 16.10 -2.49 -5.96
CA LEU A 13 15.91 -1.19 -6.60
C LEU A 13 16.36 -1.19 -8.07
N GLU A 14 17.42 -1.93 -8.39
CA GLU A 14 17.87 -2.11 -9.76
C GLU A 14 16.82 -2.86 -10.60
N GLN A 15 16.25 -3.94 -10.06
CA GLN A 15 15.21 -4.72 -10.73
C GLN A 15 13.95 -3.90 -11.00
N LEU A 16 13.53 -3.03 -10.06
CA LEU A 16 12.44 -2.08 -10.29
C LEU A 16 12.80 -1.05 -11.36
N SER A 17 14.01 -0.50 -11.32
CA SER A 17 14.45 0.55 -12.25
C SER A 17 14.57 0.06 -13.69
N ASN A 18 14.93 -1.20 -13.87
CA ASN A 18 15.15 -1.86 -15.16
C ASN A 18 13.97 -2.76 -15.57
N TRP A 19 12.80 -2.61 -14.92
CA TRP A 19 11.67 -3.50 -15.15
C TRP A 19 11.19 -3.45 -16.60
N ASN A 20 10.90 -4.63 -17.16
CA ASN A 20 10.35 -4.74 -18.52
C ASN A 20 8.91 -4.22 -18.53
N LYS A 21 8.70 -3.01 -19.07
CA LYS A 21 7.39 -2.32 -19.15
C LYS A 21 6.31 -3.07 -19.95
N LYS A 22 6.64 -4.19 -20.61
CA LYS A 22 5.65 -5.08 -21.25
C LYS A 22 4.96 -6.04 -20.27
N VAL A 23 5.48 -6.20 -19.06
CA VAL A 23 4.95 -7.08 -18.02
C VAL A 23 4.47 -6.21 -16.87
N SER A 24 3.24 -6.43 -16.40
CA SER A 24 2.75 -5.73 -15.21
C SER A 24 3.57 -6.12 -13.98
N LEU A 25 3.63 -5.20 -13.02
CA LEU A 25 4.33 -5.42 -11.77
C LEU A 25 3.52 -4.81 -10.64
N THR A 26 3.17 -5.64 -9.68
CA THR A 26 2.61 -5.19 -8.41
C THR A 26 3.71 -5.14 -7.37
N LEU A 27 3.79 -4.06 -6.60
CA LEU A 27 4.73 -3.85 -5.52
C LEU A 27 3.95 -3.78 -4.21
N ALA A 28 4.46 -4.44 -3.18
CA ALA A 28 4.02 -4.25 -1.80
C ALA A 28 5.18 -3.76 -0.94
N LEU A 29 4.92 -2.73 -0.13
CA LEU A 29 5.76 -2.33 1.00
C LEU A 29 5.11 -2.82 2.29
N CYS A 30 5.92 -3.31 3.22
CA CYS A 30 5.49 -3.86 4.49
C CYS A 30 6.35 -3.28 5.61
N ASP A 31 5.72 -2.95 6.73
CA ASP A 31 6.35 -2.37 7.91
C ASP A 31 5.80 -3.06 9.18
N ILE A 32 6.67 -3.30 10.16
CA ILE A 32 6.28 -3.92 11.42
C ILE A 32 5.73 -2.85 12.35
N ASP A 33 4.44 -2.95 12.67
CA ASP A 33 3.82 -1.96 13.52
C ASP A 33 4.41 -1.99 14.93
N GLN A 34 4.79 -0.81 15.44
CA GLN A 34 5.32 -0.63 16.80
C GLN A 34 6.65 -1.38 17.05
N PHE A 35 7.51 -1.47 16.04
CA PHE A 35 8.82 -2.13 16.17
C PHE A 35 9.75 -1.49 17.22
N ASP A 36 9.86 -0.16 17.25
CA ASP A 36 10.68 0.55 18.26
C ASP A 36 10.24 0.25 19.72
N PRO A 37 8.94 0.29 20.06
CA PRO A 37 8.44 -0.21 21.34
C PRO A 37 8.82 -1.66 21.65
N ILE A 38 8.80 -2.56 20.66
CA ILE A 38 9.22 -3.96 20.87
C ILE A 38 10.69 -4.02 21.27
N ASN A 39 11.57 -3.31 20.56
CA ASN A 39 13.00 -3.23 20.90
C ASN A 39 13.23 -2.64 22.29
N THR A 40 12.50 -1.58 22.61
CA THR A 40 12.63 -0.87 23.89
C THR A 40 12.20 -1.75 25.06
N ASN A 41 11.11 -2.51 24.90
CA ASN A 41 10.53 -3.30 25.99
C ASN A 41 11.16 -4.69 26.15
N TYR A 42 11.65 -5.28 25.08
CA TYR A 42 12.09 -6.69 25.05
C TYR A 42 13.52 -6.89 24.53
N GLY A 43 14.22 -5.81 24.19
CA GLY A 43 15.59 -5.82 23.69
C GLY A 43 15.70 -6.09 22.19
N HIS A 44 16.80 -5.64 21.59
CA HIS A 44 17.09 -5.77 20.17
C HIS A 44 17.13 -7.23 19.68
N GLU A 45 17.58 -8.18 20.52
CA GLU A 45 17.54 -9.61 20.17
C GLU A 45 16.11 -10.11 19.92
N THR A 46 15.13 -9.59 20.66
CA THR A 46 13.72 -9.90 20.41
C THR A 46 13.25 -9.27 19.10
N GLY A 47 13.65 -8.03 18.82
CA GLY A 47 13.37 -7.36 17.55
C GLY A 47 13.93 -8.10 16.34
N ASP A 48 15.18 -8.57 16.41
CA ASP A 48 15.81 -9.36 15.34
C ASP A 48 15.03 -10.64 15.04
N LYS A 49 14.48 -11.29 16.07
CA LYS A 49 13.62 -12.46 15.91
C LYS A 49 12.26 -12.12 15.32
N VAL A 50 11.71 -10.95 15.62
CA VAL A 50 10.49 -10.45 14.98
C VAL A 50 10.72 -10.22 13.49
N ILE A 51 11.83 -9.57 13.11
CA ILE A 51 12.23 -9.39 11.71
C ILE A 51 12.38 -10.74 11.01
N ALA A 52 13.11 -11.68 11.63
CA ALA A 52 13.33 -13.01 11.06
C ALA A 52 12.02 -13.79 10.87
N LEU A 53 11.08 -13.66 11.83
CA LEU A 53 9.75 -14.26 11.75
C LEU A 53 8.93 -13.68 10.59
N VAL A 54 8.89 -12.35 10.45
CA VAL A 54 8.17 -11.68 9.37
C VAL A 54 8.76 -12.05 8.01
N MET A 55 10.10 -12.02 7.89
CA MET A 55 10.79 -12.42 6.67
C MET A 55 10.43 -13.85 6.27
N LYS A 56 10.48 -14.79 7.22
CA LYS A 56 10.12 -16.19 6.99
C LYS A 56 8.65 -16.37 6.59
N ALA A 57 7.75 -15.58 7.17
CA ALA A 57 6.33 -15.61 6.81
C ALA A 57 6.11 -15.13 5.37
N LEU A 58 6.82 -14.08 4.95
CA LEU A 58 6.80 -13.58 3.57
C LEU A 58 7.40 -14.62 2.60
N GLU A 59 8.63 -15.09 2.84
CA GLU A 59 9.30 -16.09 1.98
C GLU A 59 8.50 -17.38 1.79
N GLY A 60 7.82 -17.83 2.84
CA GLY A 60 7.07 -19.09 2.86
C GLY A 60 5.69 -19.04 2.24
N SER A 61 5.12 -17.85 2.05
CA SER A 61 3.72 -17.67 1.62
C SER A 61 3.59 -16.97 0.27
N LEU A 62 4.62 -16.24 -0.16
CA LEU A 62 4.58 -15.53 -1.43
C LEU A 62 4.76 -16.49 -2.64
N PRO A 63 4.08 -16.21 -3.77
CA PRO A 63 4.16 -17.04 -4.99
C PRO A 63 5.56 -17.18 -5.59
N GLU A 64 5.76 -18.18 -6.47
CA GLU A 64 7.00 -18.28 -7.28
C GLU A 64 7.23 -17.03 -8.10
N GLY A 65 8.50 -16.70 -8.33
CA GLY A 65 8.88 -15.57 -9.16
C GLY A 65 8.68 -14.21 -8.48
N THR A 66 8.07 -14.17 -7.29
CA THR A 66 8.13 -12.98 -6.44
C THR A 66 9.56 -12.76 -5.97
N PHE A 67 9.97 -11.50 -5.95
CA PHE A 67 11.25 -11.09 -5.40
C PHE A 67 11.02 -10.24 -4.16
N LEU A 68 11.76 -10.51 -3.11
CA LEU A 68 11.56 -9.98 -1.77
C LEU A 68 12.87 -9.36 -1.26
N ALA A 69 12.80 -8.23 -0.59
CA ALA A 69 13.95 -7.61 0.06
C ALA A 69 13.56 -6.97 1.39
N ARG A 70 14.50 -6.91 2.31
CA ARG A 70 14.45 -6.00 3.47
C ARG A 70 15.08 -4.67 3.06
N ILE A 71 14.32 -3.59 3.12
CA ILE A 71 14.73 -2.27 2.62
C ILE A 71 15.51 -1.48 3.66
N GLY A 72 15.19 -1.67 4.94
CA GLY A 72 15.87 -1.04 6.07
C GLY A 72 15.12 -1.33 7.35
N GLY A 73 15.78 -1.31 8.52
CA GLY A 73 15.10 -1.47 9.81
C GLY A 73 14.08 -2.62 9.83
N ASP A 74 12.82 -2.28 9.96
CA ASP A 74 11.63 -3.14 9.98
C ASP A 74 10.78 -3.11 8.68
N GLU A 75 11.34 -2.55 7.61
CA GLU A 75 10.69 -2.39 6.31
C GLU A 75 11.10 -3.47 5.30
N PHE A 76 10.12 -4.00 4.60
CA PHE A 76 10.26 -5.03 3.57
C PHE A 76 9.54 -4.60 2.30
N ALA A 77 10.00 -5.10 1.15
CA ALA A 77 9.37 -4.89 -0.14
C ALA A 77 9.29 -6.18 -0.94
N ALA A 78 8.14 -6.42 -1.57
CA ALA A 78 7.90 -7.58 -2.42
C ALA A 78 7.39 -7.14 -3.79
N GLY A 79 8.05 -7.61 -4.86
CA GLY A 79 7.62 -7.42 -6.23
C GLY A 79 6.97 -8.69 -6.78
N PHE A 80 5.81 -8.52 -7.42
CA PHE A 80 4.96 -9.58 -7.96
C PHE A 80 4.83 -9.41 -9.48
N PRO A 81 5.66 -10.12 -10.27
CA PRO A 81 5.58 -10.06 -11.72
C PRO A 81 4.24 -10.61 -12.21
N ALA A 82 3.59 -9.90 -13.14
CA ALA A 82 2.34 -10.33 -13.77
C ALA A 82 1.16 -10.61 -12.82
N ALA A 83 1.21 -10.12 -11.57
CA ALA A 83 0.11 -10.21 -10.61
C ALA A 83 -0.67 -8.90 -10.53
N THR A 84 -1.96 -8.99 -10.26
CA THR A 84 -2.85 -7.86 -9.97
C THR A 84 -2.69 -7.38 -8.51
N PRO A 85 -3.07 -6.13 -8.19
CA PRO A 85 -3.16 -5.65 -6.81
C PRO A 85 -4.02 -6.53 -5.90
N GLU A 86 -5.13 -7.05 -6.43
CA GLU A 86 -6.11 -7.84 -5.68
C GLU A 86 -5.56 -9.23 -5.35
N GLU A 87 -4.82 -9.86 -6.27
CA GLU A 87 -4.12 -11.13 -6.00
C GLU A 87 -3.05 -10.94 -4.91
N ALA A 88 -2.27 -9.85 -4.99
CA ALA A 88 -1.28 -9.53 -3.96
C ALA A 88 -1.97 -9.25 -2.61
N LEU A 89 -3.09 -8.53 -2.59
CA LEU A 89 -3.87 -8.21 -1.40
C LEU A 89 -4.30 -9.48 -0.66
N ILE A 90 -4.85 -10.47 -1.37
CA ILE A 90 -5.30 -11.74 -0.76
C ILE A 90 -4.13 -12.44 -0.06
N GLN A 91 -3.00 -12.59 -0.74
CA GLN A 91 -1.82 -13.26 -0.18
C GLN A 91 -1.26 -12.51 1.04
N LEU A 92 -1.20 -11.18 0.96
CA LEU A 92 -0.66 -10.34 2.03
C LEU A 92 -1.59 -10.29 3.24
N GLU A 93 -2.91 -10.33 3.05
CA GLU A 93 -3.88 -10.45 4.14
C GLU A 93 -3.77 -11.79 4.87
N GLU A 94 -3.51 -12.90 4.17
CA GLU A 94 -3.26 -14.19 4.81
C GLU A 94 -2.01 -14.14 5.69
N ILE A 95 -0.91 -13.55 5.20
CA ILE A 95 0.34 -13.38 5.95
C ILE A 95 0.13 -12.49 7.17
N ARG A 96 -0.55 -11.35 6.99
CA ARG A 96 -0.89 -10.42 8.07
C ARG A 96 -1.75 -11.10 9.14
N HIS A 97 -2.77 -11.87 8.73
CA HIS A 97 -3.61 -12.62 9.64
C HIS A 97 -2.81 -13.70 10.38
N TYR A 98 -1.93 -14.44 9.71
CA TYR A 98 -1.04 -15.42 10.35
C TYR A 98 -0.14 -14.80 11.43
N LEU A 99 0.42 -13.62 11.16
CA LEU A 99 1.29 -12.90 12.10
C LEU A 99 0.53 -12.37 13.31
N SER A 100 -0.70 -11.88 13.11
CA SER A 100 -1.49 -11.21 14.15
C SER A 100 -2.40 -12.12 14.97
N SER A 101 -2.89 -13.23 14.40
CA SER A 101 -3.91 -14.10 15.01
C SER A 101 -3.41 -14.97 16.16
N LYS A 102 -2.09 -15.10 16.32
CA LYS A 102 -1.48 -15.91 17.39
C LYS A 102 -0.26 -15.22 17.97
N LYS A 103 0.09 -15.61 19.19
CA LYS A 103 1.36 -15.22 19.79
C LYS A 103 2.48 -16.10 19.25
N HIS A 104 3.61 -15.48 18.90
CA HIS A 104 4.82 -16.17 18.47
C HIS A 104 5.85 -16.12 19.57
N ALA A 105 6.44 -17.26 19.92
CA ALA A 105 7.52 -17.31 20.91
C ALA A 105 8.79 -16.68 20.32
N LEU A 106 9.27 -15.60 20.93
CA LEU A 106 10.42 -14.84 20.47
C LEU A 106 11.62 -15.08 21.39
N SER A 107 11.44 -15.03 22.70
CA SER A 107 12.47 -15.31 23.69
C SER A 107 11.88 -15.98 24.91
N GLU A 108 12.72 -16.37 25.86
CA GLU A 108 12.26 -17.02 27.09
C GLU A 108 11.27 -16.10 27.82
N GLY A 109 10.03 -16.56 27.98
CA GLY A 109 8.95 -15.78 28.59
C GLY A 109 8.32 -14.70 27.71
N VAL A 110 8.80 -14.47 26.47
CA VAL A 110 8.24 -13.46 25.56
C VAL A 110 7.52 -14.12 24.39
N SER A 111 6.20 -13.91 24.34
CA SER A 111 5.35 -14.37 23.24
C SER A 111 4.29 -13.32 22.91
N LEU A 112 4.33 -12.82 21.68
CA LEU A 112 3.55 -11.65 21.24
C LEU A 112 2.92 -11.90 19.87
N PRO A 113 1.70 -11.37 19.60
CA PRO A 113 1.22 -11.27 18.23
C PRO A 113 2.01 -10.18 17.49
N ILE A 114 2.25 -10.36 16.20
CA ILE A 114 2.98 -9.39 15.39
C ILE A 114 2.00 -8.70 14.44
N GLN A 115 1.96 -7.38 14.50
CA GLN A 115 1.16 -6.55 13.61
C GLN A 115 2.05 -5.99 12.51
N VAL A 116 1.54 -5.97 11.29
CA VAL A 116 2.20 -5.41 10.13
C VAL A 116 1.20 -4.57 9.35
N SER A 117 1.67 -3.44 8.85
CA SER A 117 0.94 -2.61 7.89
C SER A 117 1.58 -2.77 6.53
N MET A 118 0.76 -2.86 5.48
CA MET A 118 1.25 -3.05 4.12
C MET A 118 0.54 -2.15 3.12
N GLY A 119 1.28 -1.60 2.16
CA GLY A 119 0.77 -0.79 1.07
C GLY A 119 1.11 -1.40 -0.29
N ILE A 120 0.12 -1.50 -1.18
CA ILE A 120 0.24 -2.13 -2.50
C ILE A 120 0.06 -1.09 -3.60
N ALA A 121 0.92 -1.09 -4.62
CA ALA A 121 0.71 -0.35 -5.86
C ALA A 121 1.02 -1.24 -7.07
N SER A 122 0.56 -0.86 -8.27
CA SER A 122 0.75 -1.70 -9.45
C SER A 122 0.96 -0.89 -10.72
N PHE A 123 1.83 -1.39 -11.58
CA PHE A 123 2.10 -0.88 -12.90
C PHE A 123 1.49 -1.86 -13.92
N PRO A 124 0.75 -1.38 -14.94
CA PRO A 124 0.44 0.02 -15.24
C PRO A 124 -0.86 0.54 -14.58
N GLN A 125 -1.49 -0.23 -13.69
CA GLN A 125 -2.84 0.08 -13.19
C GLN A 125 -2.92 1.38 -12.37
N HIS A 126 -1.95 1.60 -11.48
CA HIS A 126 -1.88 2.74 -10.56
C HIS A 126 -0.83 3.77 -10.96
N VAL A 127 0.21 3.35 -11.69
CA VAL A 127 1.33 4.20 -12.09
C VAL A 127 1.71 3.95 -13.54
N SER A 128 2.27 4.96 -14.20
CA SER A 128 2.68 4.88 -15.62
C SER A 128 4.13 4.45 -15.82
N ASP A 129 4.95 4.53 -14.77
CA ASP A 129 6.33 4.05 -14.77
C ASP A 129 6.56 3.13 -13.56
N PRO A 130 7.15 1.92 -13.71
CA PRO A 130 7.52 1.08 -12.58
C PRO A 130 8.35 1.79 -11.50
N LYS A 131 9.11 2.83 -11.85
CA LYS A 131 9.87 3.65 -10.90
C LYS A 131 9.00 4.42 -9.90
N GLU A 132 7.74 4.69 -10.26
CA GLU A 132 6.76 5.38 -9.41
C GLU A 132 6.11 4.44 -8.38
N LEU A 133 6.29 3.11 -8.52
CA LEU A 133 5.65 2.11 -7.65
C LEU A 133 6.01 2.31 -6.18
N ILE A 134 7.27 2.65 -5.86
CA ILE A 134 7.70 2.84 -4.46
C ILE A 134 6.88 3.97 -3.81
N GLY A 135 6.75 5.11 -4.49
CA GLY A 135 6.00 6.25 -3.96
C GLY A 135 4.51 5.91 -3.77
N ALA A 136 3.89 5.28 -4.76
CA ALA A 136 2.48 4.88 -4.67
C ALA A 136 2.24 3.82 -3.57
N ALA A 137 3.12 2.83 -3.44
CA ALA A 137 3.02 1.83 -2.38
C ALA A 137 3.25 2.44 -0.98
N ASP A 138 4.14 3.42 -0.86
CA ASP A 138 4.39 4.17 0.38
C ASP A 138 3.17 5.00 0.80
N GLU A 139 2.51 5.68 -0.15
CA GLU A 139 1.25 6.40 0.14
C GLU A 139 0.15 5.44 0.63
N ALA A 140 0.04 4.25 0.01
CA ALA A 140 -0.87 3.21 0.48
C ALA A 140 -0.51 2.74 1.91
N LEU A 141 0.77 2.48 2.18
CA LEU A 141 1.26 2.04 3.50
C LEU A 141 1.00 3.10 4.57
N LEU A 142 1.23 4.38 4.24
CA LEU A 142 0.93 5.49 5.13
C LEU A 142 -0.56 5.56 5.44
N ARG A 143 -1.43 5.30 4.46
CA ARG A 143 -2.88 5.18 4.70
C ARG A 143 -3.19 4.02 5.64
N ALA A 144 -2.58 2.84 5.46
CA ALA A 144 -2.75 1.71 6.37
C ALA A 144 -2.39 2.10 7.81
N LYS A 145 -1.27 2.80 8.00
CA LYS A 145 -0.84 3.30 9.31
C LYS A 145 -1.82 4.33 9.90
N ARG A 146 -2.33 5.26 9.09
CA ARG A 146 -3.26 6.31 9.53
C ARG A 146 -4.63 5.79 9.91
N GLU A 147 -5.13 4.78 9.22
CA GLU A 147 -6.47 4.23 9.48
C GLU A 147 -6.52 3.24 10.65
N GLY A 148 -5.41 3.04 11.36
CA GLY A 148 -5.36 2.21 12.57
C GLY A 148 -4.40 1.02 12.51
N ARG A 149 -3.50 0.97 11.51
CA ARG A 149 -2.46 -0.07 11.35
C ARG A 149 -3.03 -1.48 11.16
N GLY A 150 -2.15 -2.48 11.14
CA GLY A 150 -2.53 -3.90 11.13
C GLY A 150 -3.41 -4.28 9.95
N ARG A 151 -3.16 -3.72 8.76
CA ARG A 151 -3.97 -3.91 7.55
C ARG A 151 -3.14 -3.80 6.27
N VAL A 152 -3.70 -4.34 5.19
CA VAL A 152 -3.19 -4.17 3.84
C VAL A 152 -4.08 -3.18 3.06
N THR A 153 -3.46 -2.21 2.40
CA THR A 153 -4.17 -1.20 1.59
C THR A 153 -3.65 -1.20 0.16
N ILE A 154 -4.58 -1.12 -0.80
CA ILE A 154 -4.23 -0.87 -2.20
C ILE A 154 -4.21 0.63 -2.44
N TYR A 155 -3.16 1.12 -3.10
CA TYR A 155 -3.06 2.49 -3.55
C TYR A 155 -4.30 2.87 -4.34
N VAL A 156 -4.94 3.95 -3.90
CA VAL A 156 -6.03 4.55 -4.67
C VAL A 156 -5.42 5.77 -5.31
N GLU A 157 -5.37 5.72 -6.63
CA GLU A 157 -4.83 6.80 -7.43
C GLU A 157 -5.62 8.09 -7.13
N ASP A 158 -4.92 9.12 -6.65
CA ASP A 158 -5.47 10.46 -6.51
C ASP A 158 -5.58 11.16 -7.88
N ARG A 159 -5.84 10.38 -8.95
CA ARG A 159 -6.03 10.92 -10.29
C ARG A 159 -7.39 11.58 -10.35
N MET A 160 -7.37 12.76 -10.98
CA MET A 160 -8.56 13.45 -11.44
C MET A 160 -9.42 12.49 -12.26
N THR A 161 -10.50 11.99 -11.66
CA THR A 161 -11.47 11.15 -12.35
C THR A 161 -12.33 12.05 -13.24
N LEU A 162 -12.63 11.58 -14.46
CA LEU A 162 -13.50 12.36 -15.34
C LEU A 162 -14.87 12.51 -14.69
N LYS A 163 -15.38 13.75 -14.65
CA LYS A 163 -16.72 14.06 -14.16
C LYS A 163 -17.82 13.21 -14.82
N SER A 164 -17.58 12.68 -16.02
CA SER A 164 -18.47 11.74 -16.73
C SER A 164 -18.64 10.39 -16.05
N ASN A 165 -17.75 10.01 -15.13
CA ASN A 165 -17.86 8.77 -14.38
C ASN A 165 -18.89 8.87 -13.24
N TYR A 166 -19.20 10.09 -12.78
CA TYR A 166 -20.10 10.33 -11.64
C TYR A 166 -21.39 11.05 -12.00
N TYR A 167 -21.38 11.86 -13.06
CA TYR A 167 -22.51 12.70 -13.43
C TYR A 167 -23.06 12.34 -14.82
N PRO A 168 -24.37 12.08 -14.96
CA PRO A 168 -25.01 11.88 -16.25
C PRO A 168 -24.76 13.03 -17.22
N LYS A 169 -24.76 12.73 -18.52
CA LYS A 169 -24.53 13.71 -19.60
C LYS A 169 -25.41 14.96 -19.48
N ALA A 170 -26.67 14.81 -19.04
CA ALA A 170 -27.58 15.93 -18.83
C ALA A 170 -27.15 16.88 -17.71
N GLN A 171 -26.57 16.37 -16.62
CA GLN A 171 -26.02 17.20 -15.54
C GLN A 171 -24.75 17.93 -16.00
N LEU A 172 -23.89 17.24 -16.75
CA LEU A 172 -22.68 17.85 -17.31
C LEU A 172 -23.01 18.97 -18.31
N ALA A 173 -24.05 18.82 -19.12
CA ALA A 173 -24.52 19.87 -20.02
C ALA A 173 -25.00 21.11 -19.26
N ARG A 174 -25.73 20.92 -18.15
CA ARG A 174 -26.16 22.03 -17.28
C ARG A 174 -24.98 22.73 -16.61
N LEU A 175 -23.99 21.97 -16.14
CA LEU A 175 -22.78 22.52 -15.56
C LEU A 175 -21.98 23.35 -16.59
N SER A 176 -21.88 22.87 -17.82
CA SER A 176 -21.23 23.59 -18.92
C SER A 176 -21.94 24.90 -19.24
N ALA A 177 -23.28 24.88 -19.38
CA ALA A 177 -24.05 26.11 -19.60
C ALA A 177 -23.94 27.11 -18.43
N LEU A 178 -23.86 26.61 -17.19
CA LEU A 178 -23.64 27.45 -16.02
C LEU A 178 -22.24 28.07 -16.01
N SER A 179 -21.22 27.29 -16.36
CA SER A 179 -19.83 27.71 -16.50
C SER A 179 -19.69 28.85 -17.51
N GLU A 180 -20.31 28.72 -18.69
CA GLU A 180 -20.34 29.78 -19.71
C GLU A 180 -21.02 31.04 -19.20
N ARG A 181 -22.21 30.92 -18.61
CA ARG A 181 -22.99 32.06 -18.11
C ARG A 181 -22.27 32.85 -17.01
N LEU A 182 -21.50 32.16 -16.17
CA LEU A 182 -20.77 32.76 -15.05
C LEU A 182 -19.35 33.21 -15.42
N GLY A 183 -18.84 32.85 -16.60
CA GLY A 183 -17.45 33.11 -16.98
C GLY A 183 -16.43 32.41 -16.07
N ARG A 184 -16.80 31.27 -15.47
CA ARG A 184 -15.97 30.50 -14.52
C ARG A 184 -15.77 29.08 -15.04
N THR A 185 -14.65 28.44 -14.72
CA THR A 185 -14.43 27.05 -15.12
C THR A 185 -15.35 26.10 -14.37
N GLU A 186 -15.79 25.02 -15.01
CA GLU A 186 -16.60 23.98 -14.37
C GLU A 186 -15.91 23.38 -13.14
N ALA A 187 -14.58 23.25 -13.18
CA ALA A 187 -13.78 22.78 -12.03
C ALA A 187 -13.88 23.73 -10.84
N ALA A 188 -13.94 25.05 -11.05
CA ALA A 188 -14.13 26.02 -9.97
C ALA A 188 -15.53 25.90 -9.34
N LEU A 189 -16.56 25.70 -10.16
CA LEU A 189 -17.93 25.50 -9.69
C LEU A 189 -18.09 24.18 -8.91
N LEU A 190 -17.45 23.10 -9.35
CA LEU A 190 -17.46 21.82 -8.62
C LEU A 190 -16.72 21.92 -7.27
N ARG A 191 -15.60 22.65 -7.21
CA ARG A 191 -14.89 22.90 -5.94
C ARG A 191 -15.72 23.74 -4.98
N GLU A 192 -16.43 24.75 -5.49
CA GLU A 192 -17.38 25.54 -4.69
C GLU A 192 -18.48 24.64 -4.12
N ALA A 193 -19.13 23.83 -4.96
CA ALA A 193 -20.18 22.91 -4.51
C ALA A 193 -19.70 21.91 -3.45
N LEU A 194 -18.47 21.39 -3.60
CA LEU A 194 -17.85 20.52 -2.60
C LEU A 194 -17.54 21.26 -1.30
N GLY A 195 -16.99 22.48 -1.39
CA GLY A 195 -16.75 23.35 -0.24
C GLY A 195 -18.03 23.66 0.53
N ASP A 196 -19.11 23.99 -0.18
CA ASP A 196 -20.43 24.24 0.40
C ASP A 196 -21.03 22.98 1.05
N LEU A 197 -20.80 21.80 0.47
CA LEU A 197 -21.21 20.54 1.06
C LEU A 197 -20.44 20.26 2.35
N LEU A 198 -19.11 20.32 2.32
CA LEU A 198 -18.26 20.07 3.49
C LEU A 198 -18.50 21.10 4.60
N GLY A 199 -18.73 22.36 4.24
CA GLY A 199 -19.09 23.42 5.17
C GLY A 199 -20.42 23.13 5.88
N ARG A 200 -21.42 22.61 5.17
CA ARG A 200 -22.72 22.21 5.76
C ARG A 200 -22.60 21.07 6.77
N TYR A 201 -21.69 20.13 6.57
CA TYR A 201 -21.51 18.95 7.44
C TYR A 201 -20.28 19.05 8.36
N ARG A 202 -19.73 20.25 8.57
CA ARG A 202 -18.48 20.45 9.35
C ARG A 202 -18.53 19.92 10.79
N GLY A 203 -19.72 19.80 11.40
CA GLY A 203 -19.89 19.26 12.75
C GLY A 203 -19.88 17.72 12.82
N GLU A 204 -19.91 17.04 11.68
CA GLU A 204 -19.87 15.58 11.57
C GLU A 204 -18.50 15.05 11.07
N LEU A 205 -17.59 15.96 10.72
CA LEU A 205 -16.22 15.70 10.26
C LEU A 205 -15.21 15.94 11.40
#